data_AF-A0A7X6YUX1-F1
#
_entry.id   AF-A0A7X6YUX1-F1
#
_cell.length_a   1.000
_cell.length_b   1.000
_cell.length_c   1.000
_cell.angle_alpha   90.00
_cell.angle_beta   90.00
_cell.angle_gamma   90.00
#
_symmetry.space_group_name_H-M   'P 1'
#
loop_
_entity.id
_entity.type
_entity.pdbx_description
1 polymer ?
#
loop_
_entity_poly.entity_id
_entity_poly.type
_entity_poly.pdbx_seq_one_letter_code
_entity_poly.pdbx_strand_id
1 'polypeptide(L)'
;MTDYPVSHTFLVRAETATLAGRHIKRYLDGNQLITYAEFFVNEAEILAGTDPAFADVLERGLAANRAFGQRMLDHLQAEGVRRVDQLLDLEQGYVTKILHTLTHLVDGFIGIDSVFYNLIEDSHRLSPSLTATLQRDPSGYWLVPVRTGQVAASVLHRVD
;
A
#
# COMPACT_ATOMS: atom_id res chain seq x y z
N MET A 1 16.75 -18.67 -5.77
CA MET A 1 16.08 -17.36 -5.93
C MET A 1 15.28 -17.14 -4.67
N THR A 2 15.57 -16.08 -3.93
CA THR A 2 14.71 -15.68 -2.79
C THR A 2 13.37 -15.26 -3.38
N ASP A 3 12.31 -15.98 -3.01
CA ASP A 3 10.95 -15.65 -3.43
C ASP A 3 10.45 -14.53 -2.53
N TYR A 4 10.09 -13.39 -3.12
CA TYR A 4 9.58 -12.24 -2.39
C TYR A 4 8.07 -12.19 -2.63
N PRO A 5 7.26 -12.77 -1.72
CA PRO A 5 5.85 -13.02 -1.97
C PRO A 5 5.01 -11.72 -1.98
N VAL A 6 5.57 -10.63 -1.46
CA VAL A 6 4.89 -9.35 -1.31
C VAL A 6 5.65 -8.28 -2.08
N SER A 7 4.91 -7.51 -2.87
CA SER A 7 5.44 -6.40 -3.66
C SER A 7 4.55 -5.18 -3.49
N HIS A 8 5.19 -4.04 -3.26
CA HIS A 8 4.55 -2.74 -3.13
C HIS A 8 5.10 -1.80 -4.19
N THR A 9 4.26 -0.90 -4.68
CA THR A 9 4.68 0.26 -5.47
C THR A 9 4.38 1.52 -4.67
N PHE A 10 5.43 2.26 -4.32
CA PHE A 10 5.29 3.51 -3.59
C PHE A 10 5.32 4.71 -4.53
N LEU A 11 4.37 5.64 -4.39
CA LEU A 11 4.49 6.99 -4.93
C LEU A 11 5.16 7.89 -3.91
N VAL A 12 6.21 8.59 -4.33
CA VAL A 12 6.95 9.54 -3.51
C VAL A 12 7.40 10.75 -4.33
N ARG A 13 7.55 11.90 -3.66
CA ARG A 13 8.18 13.08 -4.23
C ARG A 13 9.67 13.12 -3.86
N ALA A 14 10.54 13.31 -4.84
CA ALA A 14 11.98 13.42 -4.66
C ALA A 14 12.64 14.10 -5.88
N GLU A 15 13.82 14.65 -5.67
CA GLU A 15 14.59 15.27 -6.77
C GLU A 15 15.22 14.22 -7.70
N THR A 16 15.53 13.03 -7.18
CA THR A 16 16.21 11.96 -7.93
C THR A 16 15.67 10.59 -7.55
N ALA A 17 15.83 9.60 -8.44
CA ALA A 17 15.50 8.19 -8.16
C ALA A 17 16.19 7.67 -6.90
N THR A 18 17.48 7.99 -6.70
CA THR A 18 18.22 7.59 -5.50
C THR A 18 17.62 8.20 -4.22
N LEU A 19 17.19 9.47 -4.27
CA LEU A 19 16.50 10.09 -3.13
C LEU A 19 15.13 9.45 -2.89
N ALA A 20 14.38 9.13 -3.94
CA ALA A 20 13.11 8.43 -3.86
C ALA A 20 13.27 7.09 -3.13
N GLY A 21 14.22 6.25 -3.56
CA GLY A 21 14.52 4.97 -2.91
C GLY A 21 14.92 5.13 -1.43
N ARG A 22 15.73 6.15 -1.10
CA ARG A 22 16.09 6.44 0.30
C ARG A 22 14.91 6.89 1.16
N HIS A 23 13.97 7.66 0.60
CA HIS A 23 12.75 8.05 1.31
C HIS A 23 11.92 6.81 1.66
N ILE A 24 11.73 5.89 0.71
CA ILE A 24 10.99 4.65 0.96
C ILE A 24 11.69 3.77 1.99
N LYS A 25 13.01 3.59 1.86
CA LYS A 25 13.80 2.83 2.84
C LYS A 25 13.66 3.41 4.24
N ARG A 26 13.79 4.73 4.39
CA ARG A 26 13.63 5.40 5.69
C ARG A 26 12.22 5.23 6.25
N TYR A 27 11.20 5.37 5.41
CA TYR A 27 9.81 5.16 5.83
C TYR A 27 9.62 3.74 6.37
N LEU A 28 10.06 2.72 5.62
CA LEU A 28 9.93 1.31 6.03
C LEU A 28 10.77 0.96 7.26
N ASP A 29 12.01 1.45 7.37
CA ASP A 29 12.87 1.24 8.55
C ASP A 29 12.30 1.91 9.81
N GLY A 30 11.59 3.03 9.64
CA GLY A 30 11.02 3.81 10.74
C GLY A 30 9.55 3.47 11.05
N ASN A 31 8.90 2.63 10.25
CA ASN A 31 7.50 2.33 10.42
C ASN A 31 7.30 1.38 11.62
N GLN A 32 6.61 1.87 12.65
CA GLN A 32 6.31 1.07 13.84
C GLN A 32 5.14 0.10 13.61
N LEU A 33 4.39 0.29 12.52
CA LEU A 33 3.16 -0.44 12.23
C LEU A 33 3.41 -1.79 11.53
N ILE A 34 4.43 -1.83 10.67
CA ILE A 34 4.87 -3.03 9.96
C ILE A 34 6.39 -3.06 9.86
N THR A 35 6.99 -4.21 10.16
CA THR A 35 8.41 -4.47 9.98
C THR A 35 8.59 -5.72 9.13
N TYR A 36 9.24 -5.57 7.98
CA TYR A 36 9.61 -6.69 7.14
C TYR A 36 10.95 -7.27 7.61
N ALA A 37 11.10 -8.61 7.57
CA ALA A 37 12.37 -9.25 7.90
C ALA A 37 13.50 -8.80 6.95
N GLU A 38 13.12 -8.66 5.69
CA GLU A 38 13.94 -8.11 4.64
C GLU A 38 13.04 -7.38 3.65
N PHE A 39 13.58 -6.32 3.06
CA PHE A 39 13.02 -5.72 1.87
C PHE A 39 14.14 -5.14 1.03
N PHE A 40 13.89 -4.97 -0.25
CA PHE A 40 14.78 -4.21 -1.11
C PHE A 40 14.00 -3.33 -2.06
N VAL A 41 14.58 -2.19 -2.36
CA VAL A 41 14.14 -1.29 -3.42
C VAL A 41 14.82 -1.75 -4.70
N ASN A 42 14.04 -2.07 -5.73
CA ASN A 42 14.63 -2.38 -7.03
C ASN A 42 14.89 -1.08 -7.80
N GLU A 43 16.09 -0.51 -7.62
CA GLU A 43 16.45 0.78 -8.22
C GLU A 43 16.33 0.78 -9.76
N ALA A 44 16.54 -0.36 -10.42
CA ALA A 44 16.42 -0.49 -11.87
C ALA A 44 14.96 -0.40 -12.38
N GLU A 45 13.97 -0.58 -11.49
CA GLU A 45 12.55 -0.50 -11.82
C GLU A 45 11.90 0.79 -11.28
N ILE A 46 12.70 1.74 -10.75
CA ILE A 46 12.18 3.04 -10.33
C ILE A 46 11.77 3.84 -11.57
N LEU A 47 10.53 4.33 -11.58
CA LEU A 47 9.98 5.12 -12.69
C LEU A 47 9.81 6.57 -12.26
N ALA A 48 10.33 7.49 -13.08
CA ALA A 48 10.03 8.90 -12.96
C ALA A 48 8.58 9.18 -13.38
N GLY A 49 7.97 10.23 -12.84
CA GLY A 49 6.65 10.71 -13.26
C GLY A 49 6.55 11.03 -14.75
N THR A 50 7.68 11.40 -15.35
CA THR A 50 7.79 11.70 -16.79
C THR A 50 7.99 10.46 -17.65
N ASP A 51 8.15 9.28 -17.06
CA ASP A 51 8.30 8.03 -17.80
C ASP A 51 6.95 7.62 -18.45
N PRO A 52 6.92 7.23 -19.73
CA PRO A 52 5.69 6.81 -20.40
C PRO A 52 4.92 5.68 -19.69
N ALA A 53 5.62 4.79 -18.97
CA ALA A 53 5.00 3.68 -18.25
C ALA A 53 4.44 4.08 -16.87
N PHE A 54 4.75 5.28 -16.37
CA PHE A 54 4.39 5.71 -15.01
C PHE A 54 2.89 5.65 -14.76
N ALA A 55 2.09 6.24 -15.64
CA ALA A 55 0.64 6.31 -15.48
C ALA A 55 0.03 4.90 -15.43
N ASP A 56 0.47 4.00 -16.30
CA ASP A 56 -0.03 2.64 -16.36
C ASP A 56 0.32 1.83 -15.10
N VAL A 57 1.55 1.98 -14.58
CA VAL A 57 1.97 1.30 -13.34
C VAL A 57 1.19 1.83 -12.14
N LEU A 58 1.01 3.14 -12.06
CA LEU A 58 0.23 3.81 -11.02
C LEU A 58 -1.22 3.32 -11.01
N GLU A 59 -1.89 3.35 -12.16
CA GLU A 59 -3.29 2.92 -12.29
C GLU A 59 -3.46 1.43 -12.00
N ARG A 60 -2.51 0.57 -12.42
CA ARG A 60 -2.54 -0.85 -12.04
C ARG A 60 -2.49 -1.04 -10.52
N GLY A 61 -1.63 -0.31 -9.83
CA GLY A 61 -1.52 -0.38 -8.37
C GLY A 61 -2.80 0.09 -7.66
N LEU A 62 -3.36 1.22 -8.11
CA LEU A 62 -4.62 1.77 -7.60
C LEU A 62 -5.80 0.82 -7.86
N ALA A 63 -5.88 0.24 -9.06
CA ALA A 63 -6.90 -0.72 -9.44
C ALA A 63 -6.80 -2.01 -8.60
N ALA A 64 -5.58 -2.51 -8.35
CA ALA A 64 -5.36 -3.68 -7.52
C ALA A 64 -5.84 -3.46 -6.08
N ASN A 65 -5.49 -2.32 -5.48
CA ASN A 65 -6.00 -1.92 -4.15
C ASN A 65 -7.53 -1.86 -4.14
N ARG A 66 -8.14 -1.20 -5.12
CA ARG A 66 -9.61 -1.09 -5.22
C ARG A 66 -10.27 -2.46 -5.34
N ALA A 67 -9.73 -3.33 -6.20
CA ALA A 67 -10.25 -4.68 -6.39
C ALA A 67 -10.11 -5.52 -5.11
N PHE A 68 -9.01 -5.38 -4.36
CA PHE A 68 -8.85 -6.03 -3.06
C PHE A 68 -9.91 -5.56 -2.05
N GLY A 69 -10.10 -4.25 -1.91
CA GLY A 69 -11.13 -3.69 -1.03
C GLY A 69 -12.54 -4.16 -1.40
N GLN A 70 -12.85 -4.23 -2.70
CA GLN A 70 -14.13 -4.74 -3.16
C GLN A 70 -14.33 -6.22 -2.78
N ARG A 71 -13.30 -7.07 -2.94
CA ARG A 71 -13.39 -8.48 -2.50
C ARG A 71 -13.66 -8.61 -1.00
N MET A 72 -13.03 -7.77 -0.17
CA MET A 72 -13.29 -7.78 1.27
C MET A 72 -14.73 -7.37 1.58
N LEU A 73 -15.27 -6.35 0.90
CA LEU A 73 -16.68 -5.97 1.00
C LEU A 73 -17.62 -7.10 0.57
N ASP A 74 -17.32 -7.77 -0.54
CA ASP A 74 -18.12 -8.89 -1.04
C ASP A 74 -18.14 -10.05 -0.05
N HIS A 75 -17.00 -10.33 0.60
CA HIS A 75 -16.91 -11.33 1.68
C HIS A 75 -17.76 -10.93 2.89
N LEU A 76 -17.64 -9.68 3.39
CA LEU A 76 -18.46 -9.19 4.50
C LEU A 76 -19.96 -9.33 4.19
N GLN A 77 -20.34 -9.00 2.95
CA GLN A 77 -21.71 -9.11 2.48
C GLN A 77 -22.20 -10.56 2.38
N ALA A 78 -21.35 -11.49 1.91
CA ALA A 78 -21.66 -12.92 1.86
C ALA A 78 -21.89 -13.49 3.27
N GLU A 79 -21.16 -12.99 4.26
CA GLU A 79 -21.29 -13.33 5.69
C GLU A 79 -22.43 -12.57 6.41
N GLY A 80 -23.26 -11.82 5.66
CA GLY A 80 -24.48 -11.18 6.19
C GLY A 80 -24.31 -9.75 6.71
N VAL A 81 -23.11 -9.15 6.60
CA VAL A 81 -22.88 -7.75 6.96
C VAL A 81 -23.33 -6.83 5.83
N ARG A 82 -24.42 -6.09 6.05
CA ARG A 82 -25.07 -5.21 5.08
C ARG A 82 -25.14 -3.75 5.51
N ARG A 83 -24.99 -3.47 6.80
CA ARG A 83 -25.12 -2.15 7.42
C ARG A 83 -24.03 -1.92 8.46
N VAL A 84 -23.66 -0.65 8.63
CA VAL A 84 -22.60 -0.23 9.56
C VAL A 84 -22.96 -0.48 11.02
N ASP A 85 -24.24 -0.43 11.38
CA ASP A 85 -24.68 -0.64 12.76
C ASP A 85 -24.55 -2.10 13.21
N GLN A 86 -24.47 -3.05 12.27
CA GLN A 86 -24.21 -4.47 12.56
C GLN A 86 -22.77 -4.74 13.02
N LEU A 87 -21.84 -3.79 12.83
CA LEU A 87 -20.42 -4.01 13.13
C LEU A 87 -20.17 -4.26 14.62
N LEU A 88 -21.03 -3.74 15.51
CA LEU A 88 -20.92 -3.92 16.96
C LEU A 88 -21.37 -5.32 17.42
N ASP A 89 -22.14 -6.02 16.59
CA ASP A 89 -22.68 -7.35 16.90
C ASP A 89 -21.82 -8.48 16.34
N LEU A 90 -20.72 -8.16 15.63
CA LEU A 90 -19.85 -9.16 15.04
C LEU A 90 -19.09 -9.94 16.12
N GLU A 91 -19.22 -11.27 16.08
CA GLU A 91 -18.38 -12.14 16.87
C GLU A 91 -16.92 -12.06 16.41
N GLN A 92 -15.99 -12.07 17.36
CA GLN A 92 -14.56 -12.08 17.06
C GLN A 92 -14.21 -13.34 16.27
N GLY A 93 -13.60 -13.16 15.10
CA GLY A 93 -13.28 -14.26 14.21
C GLY A 93 -12.98 -13.81 12.79
N TYR A 94 -13.26 -14.70 11.84
CA TYR A 94 -12.96 -14.51 10.43
C TYR A 94 -13.57 -13.21 9.87
N VAL A 95 -14.86 -12.95 10.12
CA VAL A 95 -15.57 -11.76 9.62
C VAL A 95 -14.92 -10.47 10.14
N THR A 96 -14.60 -10.40 11.43
CA THR A 96 -13.91 -9.23 12.01
C THR A 96 -12.49 -9.06 11.46
N LYS A 97 -11.80 -10.14 11.04
CA LYS A 97 -10.49 -10.07 10.40
C LYS A 97 -10.58 -9.53 8.96
N ILE A 98 -11.63 -9.90 8.21
CA ILE A 98 -11.90 -9.29 6.90
C ILE A 98 -12.13 -7.79 7.06
N LEU A 99 -12.98 -7.40 8.03
CA LEU A 99 -13.24 -5.99 8.31
C LEU A 99 -11.96 -5.25 8.68
N HIS A 100 -11.16 -5.79 9.60
CA HIS A 100 -9.87 -5.24 10.00
C HIS A 100 -8.92 -5.04 8.80
N THR A 101 -8.82 -6.04 7.93
CA THR A 101 -7.97 -5.98 6.73
C THR A 101 -8.48 -4.92 5.74
N LEU A 102 -9.80 -4.80 5.56
CA LEU A 102 -10.39 -3.72 4.79
C LEU A 102 -10.11 -2.36 5.41
N THR A 103 -10.18 -2.25 6.74
CA THR A 103 -9.89 -1.00 7.46
C THR A 103 -8.46 -0.54 7.19
N HIS A 104 -7.46 -1.43 7.18
CA HIS A 104 -6.09 -1.06 6.80
C HIS A 104 -6.00 -0.37 5.44
N LEU A 105 -6.73 -0.90 4.45
CA LEU A 105 -6.73 -0.33 3.11
C LEU A 105 -7.45 1.04 3.05
N VAL A 106 -8.43 1.25 3.93
CA VAL A 106 -9.24 2.49 3.95
C VAL A 106 -8.59 3.57 4.80
N ASP A 107 -7.92 3.21 5.89
CA ASP A 107 -7.28 4.13 6.83
C ASP A 107 -5.86 4.56 6.42
N GLY A 108 -5.26 3.90 5.43
CA GLY A 108 -3.90 4.22 4.96
C GLY A 108 -2.80 3.44 5.67
N PHE A 109 -3.14 2.41 6.43
CA PHE A 109 -2.20 1.49 7.03
C PHE A 109 -1.52 0.63 5.96
N ILE A 110 -0.21 0.79 5.81
CA ILE A 110 0.57 -0.08 4.94
C ILE A 110 0.69 -1.49 5.52
N GLY A 111 0.13 -2.46 4.79
CA GLY A 111 0.21 -3.89 5.12
C GLY A 111 0.64 -4.73 3.93
N ILE A 112 0.72 -6.05 4.13
CA ILE A 112 0.97 -7.01 3.05
C ILE A 112 -0.12 -6.99 1.97
N ASP A 113 -1.31 -6.50 2.33
CA ASP A 113 -2.49 -6.46 1.47
C ASP A 113 -2.50 -5.27 0.50
N SER A 114 -1.52 -4.38 0.61
CA SER A 114 -1.43 -3.14 -0.16
C SER A 114 -0.54 -3.33 -1.39
N VAL A 115 -1.05 -3.14 -2.60
CA VAL A 115 -0.20 -3.15 -3.81
C VAL A 115 0.41 -1.77 -4.06
N PHE A 116 -0.37 -0.72 -3.86
CA PHE A 116 0.07 0.67 -4.02
C PHE A 116 0.04 1.44 -2.70
N TYR A 117 1.03 2.30 -2.50
CA TYR A 117 1.10 3.22 -1.38
C TYR A 117 1.53 4.61 -1.81
N ASN A 118 0.74 5.63 -1.47
CA ASN A 118 1.06 7.02 -1.67
C ASN A 118 1.67 7.59 -0.40
N LEU A 119 3.00 7.69 -0.38
CA LEU A 119 3.75 8.21 0.77
C LEU A 119 3.52 9.72 0.98
N ILE A 120 3.03 10.44 -0.03
CA ILE A 120 2.81 11.90 0.03
C ILE A 120 1.58 12.22 0.87
N GLU A 121 0.56 11.37 0.78
CA GLU A 121 -0.74 11.54 1.47
C GLU A 121 -1.01 10.45 2.50
N ASP A 122 -0.02 9.60 2.81
CA ASP A 122 -0.11 8.48 3.75
C ASP A 122 -1.33 7.58 3.47
N SER A 123 -1.50 7.14 2.22
CA SER A 123 -2.74 6.47 1.80
C SER A 123 -2.59 5.46 0.66
N HIS A 124 -3.61 4.63 0.46
CA HIS A 124 -3.69 3.68 -0.67
C HIS A 124 -4.34 4.27 -1.94
N ARG A 125 -4.54 5.59 -1.95
CA ARG A 125 -5.32 6.31 -2.97
C ARG A 125 -4.57 7.57 -3.40
N LEU A 126 -5.10 8.24 -4.41
CA LEU A 126 -4.72 9.61 -4.76
C LEU A 126 -5.91 10.53 -4.47
N SER A 127 -5.64 11.65 -3.80
CA SER A 127 -6.62 12.73 -3.76
C SER A 127 -6.82 13.34 -5.15
N PRO A 128 -8.00 13.94 -5.43
CA PRO A 128 -8.21 14.69 -6.67
C PRO A 128 -7.16 15.78 -6.91
N SER A 129 -6.65 16.39 -5.83
CA SER A 129 -5.64 17.45 -5.90
C SER A 129 -4.28 16.90 -6.35
N LEU A 130 -3.86 15.76 -5.79
CA LEU A 130 -2.61 15.12 -6.19
C LEU A 130 -2.71 14.56 -7.61
N THR A 131 -3.83 13.96 -7.98
CA THR A 131 -4.07 13.50 -9.37
C THR A 131 -3.93 14.65 -10.37
N ALA A 132 -4.58 15.79 -10.12
CA ALA A 132 -4.47 16.97 -10.98
C ALA A 132 -3.03 17.52 -11.04
N THR A 133 -2.29 17.41 -9.93
CA THR A 133 -0.88 17.83 -9.88
C THR A 133 0.00 16.93 -10.73
N LEU A 134 -0.11 15.60 -10.58
CA LEU A 134 0.63 14.62 -11.38
C LEU A 134 0.36 14.77 -12.88
N GLN A 135 -0.88 15.05 -13.28
CA GLN A 135 -1.23 15.26 -14.68
C GLN A 135 -0.63 16.54 -15.28
N ARG A 136 -0.49 17.59 -14.47
CA ARG A 136 0.01 18.89 -14.91
C ARG A 136 1.54 18.97 -14.90
N ASP A 137 2.15 18.43 -13.85
CA ASP A 137 3.59 18.47 -13.63
C ASP A 137 4.02 17.20 -12.89
N PRO A 138 4.30 16.11 -13.62
CA PRO A 138 4.77 14.87 -13.00
C PRO A 138 6.26 14.94 -12.62
N SER A 139 6.95 16.06 -12.87
CA SER A 139 8.36 16.19 -12.54
C SER A 139 8.59 16.10 -11.02
N GLY A 140 9.60 15.33 -10.62
CA GLY A 140 9.92 15.09 -9.21
C GLY A 140 9.01 14.09 -8.48
N TYR A 141 8.11 13.40 -9.19
CA TYR A 141 7.37 12.25 -8.66
C TYR A 141 8.00 10.96 -9.14
N TRP A 142 7.94 9.92 -8.30
CA TRP A 142 8.58 8.64 -8.56
C TRP A 142 7.70 7.49 -8.09
N LEU A 143 7.62 6.42 -8.90
CA LEU A 143 7.15 5.12 -8.45
C LEU A 143 8.35 4.27 -8.08
N VAL A 144 8.37 3.82 -6.84
CA VAL A 144 9.46 3.04 -6.26
C VAL A 144 8.93 1.64 -5.94
N PRO A 145 9.35 0.61 -6.69
CA PRO A 145 8.99 -0.76 -6.40
C PRO A 145 9.81 -1.29 -5.23
N VAL A 146 9.10 -1.90 -4.29
CA VAL A 146 9.67 -2.57 -3.13
C VAL A 146 9.19 -4.01 -3.14
N ARG A 147 10.13 -4.93 -3.00
CA ARG A 147 9.83 -6.35 -2.76
C ARG A 147 10.23 -6.67 -1.33
N THR A 148 9.36 -7.41 -0.64
CA THR A 148 9.56 -7.72 0.77
C THR A 148 9.54 -9.22 0.98
N GLY A 149 10.36 -9.68 1.93
CA GLY A 149 10.35 -11.05 2.41
C GLY A 149 9.14 -11.28 3.31
N GLN A 150 9.22 -12.29 4.17
CA GLN A 150 8.17 -12.50 5.18
C GLN A 150 8.08 -11.29 6.13
N VAL A 151 6.86 -11.00 6.61
CA VAL A 151 6.64 -10.03 7.68
C VAL A 151 7.32 -10.54 8.94
N ALA A 152 8.22 -9.73 9.51
CA ALA A 152 8.90 -10.06 10.77
C ALA A 152 8.04 -9.68 11.97
N ALA A 153 7.37 -8.53 11.90
CA ALA A 153 6.45 -8.07 12.92
C ALA A 153 5.37 -7.18 12.31
N SER A 154 4.19 -7.28 12.89
CA SER A 154 3.10 -6.30 12.76
C SER A 154 2.67 -5.97 14.19
N VAL A 155 2.12 -4.78 14.45
CA VAL A 155 1.72 -4.31 15.80
C VAL A 155 0.78 -5.29 16.53
N LEU A 156 0.20 -6.27 15.84
CA LEU A 156 -0.58 -7.33 16.43
C LEU A 156 0.23 -8.41 17.19
N HIS A 157 1.53 -8.57 16.95
CA HIS A 157 2.36 -9.52 17.69
C HIS A 157 3.83 -9.04 17.80
N ARG A 158 4.22 -8.57 18.98
CA ARG A 158 5.62 -8.70 19.42
C ARG A 158 5.81 -10.16 19.86
N VAL A 159 6.78 -10.84 19.26
CA VAL A 159 7.35 -12.05 19.85
C VAL A 159 8.40 -11.54 20.83
N ASP A 160 8.06 -11.55 22.11
CA ASP A 160 9.05 -11.43 23.18
C ASP A 160 9.92 -12.71 23.24
#